data_AF-A0AAD6Y517-F1
#
_entry.id   AF-A0AAD6Y517-F1
#
_cell.length_a   1.000
_cell.length_b   1.000
_cell.length_c   1.000
_cell.angle_alpha   90.00
_cell.angle_beta   90.00
_cell.angle_gamma   90.00
#
_symmetry.space_group_name_H-M   'P 1'
#
loop_
_entity.id
_entity.type
_entity.pdbx_description
1 polymer ?
#
loop_
_entity_poly.entity_id
_entity_poly.type
_entity_poly.pdbx_seq_one_letter_code
_entity_poly.pdbx_strand_id
1 'polypeptide(L)'
;MTAGVHDGVTVRHVCCSVHNCTESLLSQRDHFCQSHHHLAKECCVDNCTLKAEPGHRTCGLQSHRDFQAQAELRNTAMFQLHSRLRNVGVPQVPLAGTSLQMSAASQVPSNSSLEPSTGTPIKG
;
A
#
# COMPACT_ATOMS: atom_id res chain seq x y z
N MET A 1 -0.55 -5.54 49.89
CA MET A 1 -1.13 -4.72 48.79
C MET A 1 -0.05 -4.60 47.73
N THR A 2 -0.21 -5.27 46.59
CA THR A 2 0.75 -5.22 45.48
C THR A 2 0.30 -4.19 44.46
N ALA A 3 1.15 -3.20 44.19
CA ALA A 3 0.91 -2.20 43.17
C ALA A 3 1.06 -2.85 41.79
N GLY A 4 0.01 -2.81 40.97
CA GLY A 4 0.06 -3.21 39.57
C GLY A 4 0.48 -2.01 38.72
N VAL A 5 1.69 -2.07 38.17
CA VAL A 5 2.12 -1.15 37.11
C VAL A 5 1.50 -1.67 35.82
N HIS A 6 0.61 -0.89 35.21
CA HIS A 6 0.13 -1.19 33.87
C HIS A 6 1.09 -0.50 32.89
N ASP A 7 1.73 -1.28 32.02
CA ASP A 7 2.55 -0.72 30.95
C ASP A 7 1.69 0.23 30.12
N GLY A 8 2.18 1.45 29.92
CA GLY A 8 1.49 2.51 29.21
C GLY A 8 1.25 2.13 27.76
N VAL A 9 0.09 1.54 27.48
CA VAL A 9 -0.41 1.38 26.11
C VAL A 9 -0.72 2.78 25.61
N THR A 10 0.14 3.29 24.74
CA THR A 10 -0.15 4.49 23.96
C THR A 10 -1.25 4.14 22.97
N VAL A 11 -2.51 4.29 23.38
CA VAL A 11 -3.63 4.28 22.44
C VAL A 11 -3.42 5.50 21.54
N ARG A 12 -2.99 5.25 20.30
CA ARG A 12 -2.78 6.32 19.33
C ARG A 12 -4.11 7.04 19.13
N HIS A 13 -4.09 8.37 19.20
CA HIS A 13 -5.25 9.18 18.84
C HIS A 13 -5.61 8.88 17.38
N VAL A 14 -6.84 8.45 17.13
CA VAL A 14 -7.32 8.21 15.78
C VAL A 14 -7.62 9.57 15.17
N CYS A 15 -6.83 9.97 14.18
CA CYS A 15 -6.99 11.23 13.46
C CYS A 15 -7.63 10.98 12.09
N CYS A 16 -8.17 12.04 11.50
CA CYS A 16 -8.68 11.99 10.13
C CYS A 16 -7.56 11.60 9.16
N SER A 17 -7.90 10.82 8.13
CA SER A 17 -6.94 10.38 7.10
C SER A 17 -6.46 11.52 6.19
N VAL A 18 -7.09 12.69 6.23
CA VAL A 18 -6.65 13.88 5.49
C VAL A 18 -5.44 14.52 6.19
N HIS A 19 -4.40 14.82 5.40
CA HIS A 19 -3.18 15.45 5.89
C HIS A 19 -3.48 16.77 6.59
N ASN A 20 -2.91 16.96 7.79
CA ASN A 20 -3.08 18.14 8.63
C ASN A 20 -4.51 18.44 9.10
N CYS A 21 -5.42 17.47 9.01
CA CYS A 21 -6.74 17.62 9.62
C CYS A 21 -6.65 17.39 11.14
N THR A 22 -7.09 18.37 11.92
CA THR A 22 -7.09 18.34 13.39
C THR A 22 -8.46 17.98 13.98
N GLU A 23 -9.46 17.75 13.14
CA GLU A 23 -10.80 17.38 13.60
C GLU A 23 -10.85 15.93 14.11
N SER A 24 -11.61 15.75 15.19
CA SER A 24 -11.89 14.44 15.75
C SER A 24 -12.86 13.65 14.87
N LEU A 25 -12.74 12.33 14.91
CA LEU A 25 -13.68 11.44 14.24
C LEU A 25 -14.96 11.28 15.05
N LEU A 26 -16.06 10.98 14.36
CA LEU A 26 -17.33 10.64 14.99
C LEU A 26 -17.25 9.28 15.70
N SER A 27 -16.59 8.31 15.07
CA SER A 27 -16.30 7.01 15.64
C SER A 27 -14.84 6.63 15.48
N GLN A 28 -14.32 5.82 16.42
CA GLN A 28 -12.99 5.23 16.31
C GLN A 28 -12.85 4.33 15.06
N ARG A 29 -13.96 3.87 14.49
CA ARG A 29 -13.98 3.04 13.27
C ARG A 29 -13.96 3.85 11.98
N ASP A 30 -14.23 5.15 12.05
CA ASP A 30 -14.21 5.99 10.87
C ASP A 30 -12.76 6.25 10.44
N HIS A 31 -12.56 6.57 9.17
CA HIS A 31 -11.26 7.02 8.66
C HIS A 31 -11.22 8.53 8.46
N PHE A 32 -12.39 9.18 8.41
CA PHE A 32 -12.55 10.59 8.11
C PHE A 32 -13.43 11.25 9.17
N CYS A 33 -13.13 12.50 9.50
CA CYS A 33 -13.98 13.33 10.35
C CYS A 33 -15.28 13.75 9.62
N GLN A 34 -16.18 14.42 10.32
CA GLN A 34 -17.48 14.82 9.78
C GLN A 34 -17.36 15.72 8.53
N SER A 35 -16.38 16.63 8.49
CA SER A 35 -16.14 17.49 7.32
C SER A 35 -15.65 16.70 6.09
N HIS A 36 -14.81 15.69 6.30
CA HIS A 36 -14.21 14.86 5.24
C HIS A 36 -14.97 13.55 4.98
N HIS A 37 -16.15 13.37 5.55
CA HIS A 37 -16.95 12.15 5.37
C HIS A 37 -17.36 11.90 3.90
N HIS A 38 -17.35 12.94 3.06
CA HIS A 38 -17.59 12.80 1.62
C HIS A 38 -16.48 11.96 0.94
N LEU A 39 -15.23 12.09 1.36
CA LEU A 39 -14.09 11.33 0.82
C LEU A 39 -14.22 9.82 1.08
N ALA A 40 -14.91 9.43 2.16
CA ALA A 40 -15.22 8.03 2.43
C ALA A 40 -16.13 7.39 1.37
N LYS A 41 -16.85 8.21 0.60
CA LYS A 41 -17.76 7.79 -0.47
C LYS A 41 -17.17 7.95 -1.86
N GLU A 42 -15.92 8.41 -1.95
CA GLU A 42 -15.20 8.59 -3.21
C GLU A 42 -14.31 7.39 -3.49
N CYS A 43 -13.95 7.21 -4.75
CA CYS A 43 -13.06 6.14 -5.16
C CYS A 43 -11.66 6.36 -4.56
N CYS A 44 -11.12 5.34 -3.90
CA CYS A 44 -9.80 5.36 -3.28
C CYS A 44 -8.61 5.46 -4.27
N VAL A 45 -8.87 5.55 -5.58
CA VAL A 45 -7.81 5.62 -6.60
C VAL A 45 -7.48 7.08 -6.88
N ASP A 46 -6.20 7.41 -6.80
CA ASP A 46 -5.70 8.74 -7.12
C ASP A 46 -6.10 9.12 -8.56
N ASN A 47 -6.71 10.29 -8.73
CA ASN A 47 -7.30 10.81 -9.97
C ASN A 47 -8.67 10.25 -10.37
N CYS A 48 -9.39 9.58 -9.47
CA CYS A 48 -10.79 9.19 -9.71
C CYS A 48 -11.76 9.99 -8.83
N THR A 49 -12.67 10.76 -9.45
CA THR A 49 -13.71 11.53 -8.75
C THR A 49 -15.06 10.80 -8.69
N LEU A 50 -15.12 9.55 -9.16
CA LEU A 50 -16.34 8.74 -9.13
C LEU A 50 -16.64 8.26 -7.70
N LYS A 51 -17.92 8.08 -7.40
CA LYS A 51 -18.35 7.52 -6.11
C LYS A 51 -18.00 6.04 -5.99
N ALA A 52 -17.62 5.63 -4.79
CA ALA A 52 -17.45 4.23 -4.44
C ALA A 52 -18.82 3.53 -4.42
N GLU A 53 -18.88 2.29 -4.91
CA GLU A 53 -20.09 1.47 -4.77
C GLU A 53 -20.20 0.87 -3.36
N PRO A 54 -21.43 0.59 -2.88
CA PRO A 54 -21.63 -0.05 -1.58
C PRO A 54 -20.86 -1.37 -1.47
N GLY A 55 -20.16 -1.56 -0.36
CA GLY A 55 -19.32 -2.75 -0.11
C GLY A 55 -17.91 -2.67 -0.67
N HIS A 56 -17.59 -1.63 -1.45
CA HIS A 56 -16.26 -1.43 -2.00
C HIS A 56 -15.69 -0.05 -1.69
N ARG A 57 -14.36 0.08 -1.82
CA ARG A 57 -13.64 1.36 -1.67
C ARG A 57 -13.35 2.02 -3.02
N THR A 58 -13.81 1.39 -4.11
CA THR A 58 -13.57 1.83 -5.48
C THR A 58 -14.89 2.01 -6.23
N CYS A 59 -14.87 2.78 -7.31
CA CYS A 59 -16.00 2.89 -8.24
C CYS A 59 -16.18 1.61 -9.08
N GLY A 60 -17.22 1.54 -9.91
CA GLY A 60 -17.52 0.39 -10.78
C GLY A 60 -16.55 0.17 -11.96
N LEU A 61 -15.45 0.93 -12.06
CA LEU A 61 -14.41 0.69 -13.06
C LEU A 61 -13.62 -0.58 -12.72
N GLN A 62 -13.52 -1.50 -13.69
CA GLN A 62 -12.85 -2.79 -13.50
C GLN A 62 -11.37 -2.62 -13.10
N SER A 63 -10.65 -1.67 -13.70
CA SER A 63 -9.25 -1.37 -13.35
C SER A 63 -9.08 -1.00 -11.87
N HIS A 64 -10.04 -0.27 -11.29
CA HIS A 64 -10.00 0.14 -9.89
C HIS A 64 -10.40 -1.01 -8.96
N ARG A 65 -11.34 -1.86 -9.39
CA ARG A 65 -11.70 -3.10 -8.69
C ARG A 65 -10.52 -4.06 -8.59
N ASP A 66 -9.80 -4.25 -9.68
CA ASP A 66 -8.63 -5.11 -9.74
C ASP A 66 -7.52 -4.57 -8.82
N PHE A 67 -7.33 -3.25 -8.79
CA PHE A 67 -6.41 -2.60 -7.85
C PHE A 67 -6.78 -2.89 -6.38
N GLN A 68 -8.07 -2.73 -6.02
CA GLN A 68 -8.54 -3.05 -4.67
C GLN A 68 -8.32 -4.54 -4.33
N ALA A 69 -8.65 -5.44 -5.26
CA ALA A 69 -8.48 -6.88 -5.07
C ALA A 69 -7.01 -7.28 -4.86
N GLN A 70 -6.09 -6.71 -5.66
CA GLN A 70 -4.66 -6.93 -5.50
C GLN A 70 -4.14 -6.42 -4.16
N ALA A 71 -4.64 -5.27 -3.69
CA ALA A 71 -4.27 -4.73 -2.39
C ALA A 71 -4.72 -5.65 -1.25
N GLU A 72 -5.94 -6.20 -1.33
CA GLU A 72 -6.46 -7.17 -0.36
C GLU A 72 -5.67 -8.48 -0.34
N LEU A 73 -5.35 -9.02 -1.53
CA LEU A 73 -4.45 -10.16 -1.68
C LEU A 73 -3.08 -9.91 -1.05
N ARG A 74 -2.47 -8.75 -1.30
CA ARG A 74 -1.18 -8.38 -0.70
C ARG A 74 -1.24 -8.36 0.83
N ASN A 75 -2.31 -7.80 1.38
CA ASN A 75 -2.49 -7.72 2.83
C ASN A 75 -2.65 -9.11 3.45
N THR A 76 -3.42 -10.01 2.82
CA THR A 76 -3.58 -11.39 3.30
C THR A 76 -2.31 -12.24 3.16
N ALA A 77 -1.52 -12.03 2.10
CA ALA A 77 -0.30 -12.79 1.83
C ALA A 77 0.74 -12.68 2.97
N MET A 78 0.89 -11.50 3.58
CA MET A 78 1.79 -11.31 4.72
C MET A 78 1.36 -12.13 5.94
N PHE A 79 0.06 -12.13 6.26
CA PHE A 79 -0.46 -12.95 7.36
C PHE A 79 -0.26 -14.44 7.10
N GLN A 80 -0.46 -14.89 5.85
CA GLN A 80 -0.22 -16.28 5.46
C GLN A 80 1.25 -16.68 5.61
N LEU A 81 2.18 -15.81 5.19
CA LEU A 81 3.62 -16.03 5.36
C LEU A 81 4.00 -16.15 6.84
N HIS A 82 3.54 -15.22 7.67
CA HIS A 82 3.81 -15.23 9.11
C HIS A 82 3.29 -16.52 9.76
N SER A 83 2.07 -16.96 9.40
CA SER A 83 1.50 -18.22 9.88
C SER A 83 2.37 -19.43 9.48
N ARG A 84 2.86 -19.49 8.24
CA ARG A 84 3.74 -20.58 7.78
C ARG A 84 5.07 -20.60 8.53
N LEU A 85 5.72 -19.45 8.67
CA LEU A 85 7.00 -19.34 9.38
C LEU A 85 6.86 -19.75 10.87
N ARG A 86 5.73 -19.39 11.51
CA ARG A 86 5.43 -19.80 12.89
C ARG A 86 5.28 -21.32 13.01
N ASN A 87 4.62 -21.96 12.06
CA ASN A 87 4.42 -23.41 12.06
C ASN A 87 5.73 -24.19 11.87
N VAL A 88 6.71 -23.62 11.15
CA VAL A 88 8.03 -24.24 10.93
C VAL A 88 9.02 -23.90 12.07
N GLY A 89 8.57 -23.16 13.09
CA GLY A 89 9.39 -22.79 14.24
C GLY A 89 10.43 -21.71 13.94
N VAL A 90 10.28 -20.97 12.84
CA VAL A 90 11.15 -19.83 12.53
C VAL A 90 10.75 -18.65 13.43
N PRO A 91 11.65 -18.15 14.30
CA PRO A 91 11.35 -17.01 15.15
C PRO A 91 11.13 -15.76 14.30
N GLN A 92 9.98 -15.10 14.51
CA GLN A 92 9.62 -13.86 13.82
C GLN A 92 10.25 -12.71 14.60
N VAL A 93 11.24 -12.03 14.02
CA VAL A 93 11.64 -10.71 14.54
C VAL A 93 10.59 -9.69 14.10
N PRO A 94 10.11 -8.79 14.99
CA PRO A 94 9.25 -7.70 14.57
C PRO A 94 10.03 -6.89 13.52
N LEU A 95 9.45 -6.73 12.32
CA LEU A 95 10.02 -5.88 11.28
C LEU A 95 9.88 -4.42 11.72
N ALA A 96 10.76 -3.98 12.61
CA ALA A 96 10.94 -2.58 12.95
C ALA A 96 11.58 -1.89 11.73
N GLY A 97 10.74 -1.41 10.81
CA GLY A 97 11.04 -0.28 9.93
C GLY A 97 12.32 -0.32 9.10
N THR A 98 12.88 -1.49 8.78
CA THR A 98 14.00 -1.56 7.85
C THR A 98 13.46 -1.49 6.43
N SER A 99 13.48 -0.28 5.88
CA SER A 99 13.43 -0.04 4.45
C SER A 99 14.40 -1.00 3.75
N LEU A 100 13.87 -2.02 3.07
CA LEU A 100 14.66 -2.85 2.19
C LEU A 100 15.14 -1.96 1.04
N GLN A 101 16.34 -1.41 1.18
CA GLN A 101 17.09 -0.95 0.02
C GLN A 101 17.35 -2.17 -0.86
N MET A 102 16.59 -2.26 -1.94
CA MET A 102 16.91 -3.18 -3.04
C MET A 102 18.20 -2.66 -3.67
N SER A 103 19.35 -3.18 -3.22
CA SER A 103 20.61 -2.97 -3.91
C SER A 103 20.59 -3.79 -5.20
N ALA A 104 20.43 -3.08 -6.31
CA ALA A 104 20.58 -3.62 -7.66
C ALA A 104 22.04 -4.02 -7.88
N ALA A 105 22.34 -5.30 -7.71
CA ALA A 105 23.56 -5.92 -8.22
C ALA A 105 23.17 -6.89 -9.34
N SER A 106 23.05 -6.38 -10.55
CA SER A 106 23.29 -7.18 -11.75
C SER A 106 23.82 -6.27 -12.85
N GLN A 107 25.14 -6.24 -12.94
CA GLN A 107 25.86 -5.69 -14.08
C GLN A 107 25.67 -6.64 -15.26
N VAL A 108 24.93 -6.18 -16.27
CA VAL A 108 25.04 -6.71 -17.63
C VAL A 108 26.27 -6.05 -18.26
N PRO A 109 27.30 -6.81 -18.69
CA PRO A 109 28.39 -6.22 -19.44
C PRO A 109 27.91 -5.89 -20.86
N SER A 110 27.87 -4.60 -21.16
CA SER A 110 27.72 -4.06 -22.51
C SER A 110 28.99 -4.36 -23.31
N ASN A 111 28.94 -5.38 -24.17
CA ASN A 111 29.95 -5.53 -25.23
C ASN A 111 29.47 -4.77 -26.47
N SER A 112 30.05 -3.60 -26.69
CA SER A 112 30.00 -2.84 -27.94
C SER A 112 30.93 -3.51 -28.95
N SER A 113 30.44 -3.89 -30.14
CA SER A 113 31.30 -3.95 -31.33
C SER A 113 30.54 -4.12 -32.66
N LEU A 114 30.69 -3.08 -33.49
CA LEU A 114 30.76 -3.01 -34.95
C LEU A 114 29.47 -2.97 -35.82
N GLU A 115 29.24 -1.76 -36.34
CA GLU A 115 28.69 -1.41 -37.66
C GLU A 115 29.38 -2.21 -38.80
N PRO A 116 28.73 -2.46 -39.95
CA PRO A 116 28.78 -1.48 -41.06
C PRO A 116 27.50 -1.34 -41.91
N SER A 117 27.13 -0.08 -42.14
CA SER A 117 26.77 0.56 -43.43
C SER A 117 26.39 -0.32 -44.65
N THR A 118 25.20 -0.03 -45.23
CA THR A 118 24.97 0.50 -46.61
C THR A 118 23.60 0.10 -47.16
N GLY A 119 22.92 1.02 -47.87
CA GLY A 119 21.86 0.66 -48.82
C GLY A 119 20.60 1.53 -48.79
N THR A 120 20.68 2.74 -49.37
CA THR A 120 19.52 3.51 -49.86
C THR A 120 18.75 2.73 -50.93
N PRO A 121 17.42 2.90 -51.02
CA PRO A 121 16.77 2.88 -52.32
C PRO A 121 15.97 4.16 -52.59
N ILE A 122 16.17 4.63 -53.82
CA ILE A 122 15.60 5.78 -54.49
C ILE A 122 14.12 5.49 -54.82
N LYS A 123 13.22 6.45 -54.61
CA LYS A 123 11.88 6.47 -55.21
C LYS A 123 11.39 7.90 -55.36
N GLY A 124 11.19 8.34 -56.60
CA GLY A 124 10.58 9.63 -56.97
C GLY A 124 11.39 10.39 -57.98
#